data_AF-A0A851W155-F1
#
_entry.id   AF-A0A851W155-F1
#
_cell.length_a   1.000
_cell.length_b   1.000
_cell.length_c   1.000
_cell.angle_alpha   90.00
_cell.angle_beta   90.00
_cell.angle_gamma   90.00
#
_symmetry.space_group_name_H-M   'P 1'
#
loop_
_entity.id
_entity.type
_entity.pdbx_description
1 polymer ?
#
loop_
_entity_poly.entity_id
_entity_poly.type
_entity_poly.pdbx_seq_one_letter_code
_entity_poly.pdbx_strand_id
1 'polypeptide(L)' 'ALLLELATALDAHLRARAGQNPALTLQLLFLDGEEAFGEWSESDSLYGARHLAAKMAARGHPAGSEVTAMVSGVTAM' A
#
# COMPACT_ATOMS: atom_id res chain seq x y z
N ALA A 1 7.22 10.66 -10.10
CA ALA A 1 8.65 10.32 -10.23
C ALA A 1 9.36 10.11 -8.88
N LEU A 2 9.03 10.87 -7.83
CA LEU A 2 9.72 10.80 -6.53
C LEU A 2 9.89 9.38 -5.95
N LEU A 3 8.83 8.57 -5.95
CA LEU A 3 8.90 7.21 -5.39
C LEU A 3 9.80 6.27 -6.21
N LEU A 4 9.84 6.46 -7.52
CA LEU A 4 10.75 5.72 -8.40
C LEU A 4 12.19 6.17 -8.17
N GLU A 5 12.42 7.48 -8.06
CA GLU A 5 13.74 8.03 -7.72
C GLU A 5 14.23 7.53 -6.36
N LEU A 6 13.36 7.52 -5.34
CA LEU A 6 13.69 6.97 -4.03
C LEU A 6 14.07 5.49 -4.12
N ALA A 7 13.31 4.69 -4.87
CA ALA A 7 13.61 3.28 -5.07
C ALA A 7 14.96 3.08 -5.79
N THR A 8 15.25 3.90 -6.80
CA THR A 8 16.52 3.88 -7.53
C THR A 8 17.69 4.32 -6.66
N ALA A 9 17.58 5.43 -5.95
CA ALA A 9 18.61 5.98 -5.08
C ALA A 9 18.96 5.03 -3.92
N LEU A 10 17.98 4.25 -3.44
CA LEU A 10 18.16 3.31 -2.33
C LEU A 10 18.38 1.84 -2.76
N ASP A 11 18.45 1.53 -4.06
CA ASP A 11 18.47 0.15 -4.58
C ASP A 11 19.55 -0.73 -3.91
N ALA A 12 20.79 -0.23 -3.79
CA ALA A 12 21.88 -0.97 -3.14
C ALA A 12 21.57 -1.33 -1.68
N HIS A 13 20.98 -0.39 -0.92
CA HIS A 13 20.64 -0.60 0.49
C HIS A 13 19.46 -1.57 0.64
N LEU A 14 18.44 -1.43 -0.22
CA LEU A 14 17.28 -2.31 -0.23
C LEU A 14 17.67 -3.75 -0.59
N ARG A 15 18.57 -3.94 -1.57
CA ARG A 15 19.10 -5.27 -1.93
C ARG A 15 19.93 -5.90 -0.82
N ALA A 16 20.83 -5.14 -0.20
CA ALA A 16 21.63 -5.63 0.92
C ALA A 16 20.73 -6.09 2.08
N ARG A 17 19.68 -5.32 2.38
CA ARG A 17 18.71 -5.69 3.41
C ARG A 17 17.89 -6.92 3.02
N ALA A 18 17.46 -7.05 1.77
CA ALA A 18 16.71 -8.21 1.30
C ALA A 18 17.49 -9.53 1.45
N GLY A 19 18.81 -9.50 1.27
CA GLY A 19 19.68 -10.66 1.50
C GLY A 19 19.74 -11.15 2.96
N GLN A 20 19.28 -10.33 3.91
CA GLN A 20 19.27 -10.65 5.36
C GLN A 20 17.93 -11.24 5.83
N ASN A 21 16.96 -11.46 4.92
CA ASN A 21 15.61 -11.92 5.20
C ASN A 21 14.93 -11.19 6.38
N PRO A 22 14.75 -9.87 6.29
CA PRO A 22 14.26 -9.06 7.38
C PRO A 22 12.76 -9.31 7.62
N ALA A 23 12.33 -9.29 8.87
CA ALA A 23 10.90 -9.34 9.22
C ALA A 23 10.11 -8.11 8.71
N LEU A 24 10.80 -7.01 8.42
CA LEU A 24 10.23 -5.76 7.91
C LEU A 24 10.87 -5.37 6.58
N THR A 25 10.04 -5.06 5.58
CA THR A 25 10.46 -4.62 4.25
C THR A 25 9.65 -3.41 3.77
N LEU A 26 10.04 -2.85 2.64
CA LEU A 26 9.36 -1.75 1.97
C LEU A 26 8.51 -2.27 0.81
N GLN A 27 7.27 -1.80 0.71
CA GLN A 27 6.39 -2.02 -0.43
C GLN A 27 5.89 -0.66 -0.96
N LEU A 28 5.90 -0.47 -2.27
CA LEU A 28 5.34 0.69 -2.94
C LEU A 28 4.09 0.27 -3.71
N LEU A 29 2.99 1.01 -3.54
CA LEU A 29 1.72 0.78 -4.22
C LEU A 29 1.40 2.01 -5.07
N PHE A 30 1.21 1.79 -6.37
CA PHE A 30 0.75 2.83 -7.29
C PHE A 30 -0.73 2.55 -7.56
N LEU A 31 -1.58 3.32 -6.91
CA LEU A 31 -3.03 3.15 -6.95
C LEU A 31 -3.60 3.93 -8.14
N ASP A 32 -4.64 3.36 -8.73
CA ASP A 32 -5.35 3.93 -9.87
C ASP A 32 -6.77 4.37 -9.46
N GLY A 33 -7.34 5.32 -10.19
CA GLY A 33 -8.66 5.90 -9.93
C GLY A 33 -8.75 6.52 -8.54
N GLU A 34 -7.83 7.41 -8.20
CA GLU A 34 -7.91 8.15 -6.94
C GLU A 34 -9.00 9.24 -7.05
N GLU A 35 -9.08 9.84 -8.25
CA GLU A 35 -9.97 10.92 -8.60
C GLU A 35 -11.43 10.48 -8.71
N ALA A 36 -12.33 11.42 -8.40
CA ALA A 36 -13.74 11.31 -8.72
C ALA A 36 -13.99 11.57 -10.21
N PHE A 37 -15.01 10.94 -10.79
CA PHE A 37 -15.51 11.27 -12.13
C PHE A 37 -16.39 12.53 -12.12
N GLY A 38 -17.10 12.78 -11.03
CA GLY A 38 -17.88 13.98 -10.77
C GLY A 38 -17.42 14.69 -9.49
N GLU A 39 -18.35 14.91 -8.59
CA GLU A 39 -18.05 15.47 -7.26
C GLU A 39 -17.52 14.37 -6.35
N TRP A 40 -16.48 14.71 -5.59
CA TRP A 40 -15.87 13.78 -4.63
C TRP A 40 -16.91 13.26 -3.64
N SER A 41 -17.09 11.94 -3.60
CA SER A 41 -18.01 11.29 -2.66
C SER A 41 -17.50 9.91 -2.25
N GLU A 42 -18.17 9.28 -1.28
CA GLU A 42 -17.82 7.95 -0.80
C GLU A 42 -17.83 6.89 -1.92
N SER A 43 -18.77 7.01 -2.87
CA SER A 43 -18.88 6.10 -4.00
C SER A 43 -18.01 6.51 -5.19
N ASP A 44 -17.76 7.81 -5.36
CA ASP A 44 -17.02 8.43 -6.46
C ASP A 44 -15.70 9.04 -5.99
N SER A 45 -14.74 8.19 -5.62
CA SER A 45 -13.34 8.51 -5.28
C SER A 45 -12.55 7.24 -4.91
N LEU A 46 -11.22 7.25 -4.87
CA LEU A 46 -10.41 6.17 -4.23
C LEU A 46 -10.68 4.74 -4.72
N TYR A 47 -11.02 4.53 -5.99
CA TYR A 47 -11.45 3.23 -6.54
C TYR A 47 -10.43 2.11 -6.33
N GLY A 48 -9.18 2.32 -6.75
CA GLY A 48 -8.12 1.33 -6.62
C GLY A 48 -7.75 1.05 -5.17
N ALA A 49 -7.75 2.08 -4.33
CA ALA A 49 -7.45 1.96 -2.90
C ALA A 49 -8.49 1.11 -2.17
N ARG A 50 -9.79 1.39 -2.37
CA ARG A 50 -10.90 0.65 -1.76
C ARG A 50 -10.87 -0.83 -2.15
N HIS A 51 -10.67 -1.12 -3.43
CA HIS A 51 -10.57 -2.49 -3.94
C HIS A 51 -9.38 -3.26 -3.35
N LEU A 52 -8.20 -2.62 -3.31
CA LEU A 52 -7.01 -3.25 -2.78
C LEU A 52 -7.11 -3.50 -1.28
N ALA A 53 -7.64 -2.54 -0.50
CA ALA A 53 -7.85 -2.68 0.93
C ALA A 53 -8.76 -3.87 1.25
N ALA A 54 -9.89 -4.00 0.54
CA ALA A 54 -10.81 -5.14 0.71
C ALA A 54 -10.13 -6.48 0.38
N LYS A 55 -9.34 -6.54 -0.70
CA LYS A 55 -8.56 -7.75 -1.06
C LYS A 55 -7.52 -8.12 -0.02
N MET A 56 -6.78 -7.14 0.50
CA MET A 56 -5.73 -7.39 1.51
C MET A 56 -6.35 -7.83 2.84
N ALA A 57 -7.48 -7.24 3.25
CA ALA A 57 -8.22 -7.67 4.43
C ALA A 57 -8.70 -9.12 4.31
N ALA A 58 -9.21 -9.52 3.14
CA ALA A 58 -9.70 -10.88 2.91
C ALA A 58 -8.57 -11.94 2.86
N ARG A 59 -7.35 -11.54 2.47
CA ARG A 59 -6.25 -12.49 2.23
C ARG A 59 -5.58 -12.98 3.52
N GLY A 60 -5.75 -12.28 4.63
CA GLY A 60 -5.03 -12.52 5.88
C GLY A 60 -3.53 -12.25 5.72
N HIS A 61 -2.89 -11.71 6.75
CA HIS A 61 -1.44 -11.57 6.77
C HIS A 61 -0.82 -12.79 7.47
N PRO A 62 0.29 -13.39 6.97
CA PRO A 62 0.85 -14.61 7.55
C PRO A 62 1.11 -14.48 9.06
N ALA A 63 0.83 -15.56 9.79
CA ALA A 63 0.95 -15.61 11.24
C ALA A 63 2.38 -15.29 11.70
N GLY A 64 2.51 -14.34 12.63
CA GLY A 64 3.81 -13.92 13.18
C GLY A 64 4.29 -12.53 12.75
N SER A 65 3.53 -11.83 11.90
CA SER A 65 3.81 -10.41 11.62
C SER A 65 3.16 -9.52 12.68
N GLU A 66 3.98 -8.75 13.39
CA GLU A 66 3.53 -7.70 14.34
C GLU A 66 2.86 -6.52 13.64
N VAL A 67 2.97 -6.45 12.30
CA VAL A 67 2.37 -5.41 11.48
C VAL A 67 0.93 -5.80 11.17
N THR A 68 0.03 -5.25 11.98
CA THR A 68 -1.41 -5.25 11.69
C THR A 68 -1.61 -4.58 10.33
N ALA A 69 -2.33 -5.24 9.41
CA ALA A 69 -2.87 -4.57 8.24
C ALA A 69 -3.83 -3.47 8.74
N MET A 70 -3.34 -2.24 8.90
CA MET A 70 -4.17 -1.09 9.23
C MET A 70 -5.10 -0.82 8.05
N VAL A 71 -6.26 -1.49 8.05
CA VAL A 71 -7.36 -1.26 7.11
C VAL A 71 -8.45 -0.38 7.75
N SER A 72 -8.28 0.05 9.01
CA SER A 72 -9.21 0.97 9.66
C SER A 72 -8.83 2.41 9.32
N GLY A 73 -9.60 3.04 8.42
CA GLY A 73 -9.38 4.45 8.08
C GLY A 73 -10.08 5.02 6.84
N VAL A 74 -10.89 4.23 6.12
CA VAL A 74 -11.76 4.79 5.06
C VAL A 74 -13.22 4.46 5.41
N THR A 75 -13.68 5.04 6.52
CA THR A 75 -15.10 5.32 6.71
C THR A 75 -15.21 6.81 6.48
N ALA A 76 -15.65 7.19 5.28
CA ALA A 76 -16.07 8.56 5.02
C ALA A 76 -17.21 8.88 6.00
N MET A 77 -17.09 10.02 6.67
CA MET A 77 -18.18 10.61 7.46
C MET A 77 -19.14 11.35 6.52
#